data_AF-A0AAD6N883-F1
#
_entry.id   AF-A0AAD6N883-F1
#
_cell.length_a   1.000
_cell.length_b   1.000
_cell.length_c   1.000
_cell.angle_alpha   90.00
_cell.angle_beta   90.00
_cell.angle_gamma   90.00
#
_symmetry.space_group_name_H-M   'P 1'
#
loop_
_entity.id
_entity.type
_entity.pdbx_description
1 polymer ?
#
loop_
_entity_poly.entity_id
_entity_poly.type
_entity_poly.pdbx_seq_one_letter_code
_entity_poly.pdbx_strand_id
1 'polypeptide(L)'
;MAGEEFPLWETIPPWGSLPVEQYLIKNWNHSSTDAPSQQRRRLIYRFLERDEITEEFLLDERPPRMPTPEEISLILHPWRSDNVIRRKAYYMSKDSVLVFLRTHYDPEDDGKVNEWVYETDLFEDNSWWACLNDPHLFNFGSNWQRVYEIMPEVASFVDRTQRFAPSRELHCFRASLKKNPPTKEQKAAHECIDKRRKMSEESENRLRDINIAAYIVIADQEAFRSGLLRLLCLDDRQNIIREVRVDQKPAEITELILQRDPILGL
;
A
#
# COMPACT_ATOMS: atom_id res chain seq x y z
N MET A 1 17.10 -19.34 1.44
CA MET A 1 16.18 -20.04 0.52
C MET A 1 15.18 -20.85 1.34
N ALA A 2 14.29 -20.17 2.06
CA ALA A 2 13.11 -20.80 2.64
C ALA A 2 11.99 -20.60 1.61
N GLY A 3 11.45 -21.70 1.07
CA GLY A 3 10.22 -21.60 0.28
C GLY A 3 9.13 -21.10 1.21
N GLU A 4 8.53 -19.96 0.89
CA GLU A 4 7.33 -19.48 1.57
C GLU A 4 6.23 -20.54 1.36
N GLU A 5 6.05 -21.45 2.32
CA GLU A 5 4.90 -22.35 2.38
C GLU A 5 3.69 -21.52 2.82
N PHE A 6 2.95 -21.01 1.83
CA PHE A 6 1.72 -20.27 2.06
C PHE A 6 0.62 -21.16 2.65
N PRO A 7 -0.33 -20.59 3.41
CA PRO A 7 -1.47 -21.36 3.91
C PRO A 7 -2.24 -21.97 2.73
N LEU A 8 -2.36 -23.30 2.72
CA LEU A 8 -2.97 -24.10 1.65
C LEU A 8 -4.47 -23.79 1.39
N TRP A 9 -5.10 -22.96 2.21
CA TRP A 9 -6.53 -22.64 2.14
C TRP A 9 -6.86 -21.35 1.37
N GLU A 10 -5.86 -20.60 0.91
CA GLU A 10 -6.11 -19.38 0.12
C GLU A 10 -6.19 -19.67 -1.37
N THR A 11 -7.39 -19.45 -1.94
CA THR A 11 -7.67 -19.67 -3.35
C THR A 11 -6.91 -18.67 -4.22
N ILE A 12 -6.31 -19.16 -5.31
CA ILE A 12 -5.73 -18.29 -6.33
C ILE A 12 -6.88 -17.48 -6.94
N PRO A 13 -6.80 -16.14 -6.97
CA PRO A 13 -7.86 -15.32 -7.52
C PRO A 13 -8.08 -15.66 -9.01
N PRO A 14 -9.33 -15.74 -9.49
CA PRO A 14 -9.59 -15.97 -10.90
C PRO A 14 -9.06 -14.80 -11.73
N TRP A 15 -8.67 -15.08 -12.98
CA TRP A 15 -8.24 -14.02 -13.89
C TRP A 15 -9.37 -13.02 -14.14
N GLY A 16 -9.03 -11.73 -14.15
CA GLY A 16 -9.97 -10.64 -14.28
C GLY A 16 -10.62 -10.21 -12.97
N SER A 17 -10.30 -10.83 -11.82
CA SER A 17 -10.90 -10.44 -10.54
C SER A 17 -10.43 -9.08 -10.04
N LEU A 18 -9.25 -8.63 -10.46
CA LEU A 18 -8.70 -7.36 -10.02
C LEU A 18 -9.21 -6.21 -10.90
N PRO A 19 -9.51 -5.03 -10.32
CA PRO A 19 -9.98 -3.86 -11.08
C PRO A 19 -9.02 -3.47 -12.22
N VAL A 20 -7.70 -3.56 -11.97
CA VAL A 20 -6.68 -3.28 -12.98
C VAL A 20 -6.66 -4.31 -14.09
N GLU A 21 -6.91 -5.60 -13.81
CA GLU A 21 -6.98 -6.64 -14.84
C GLU A 21 -8.17 -6.36 -15.78
N GLN A 22 -9.34 -6.00 -15.24
CA GLN A 22 -10.50 -5.58 -16.03
C GLN A 22 -10.20 -4.36 -16.89
N TYR A 23 -9.53 -3.36 -16.31
CA TYR A 23 -9.13 -2.16 -17.05
C TYR A 23 -8.20 -2.50 -18.23
N LEU A 24 -7.21 -3.37 -18.01
CA LEU A 24 -6.29 -3.80 -19.06
C LEU A 24 -7.02 -4.50 -20.21
N ILE A 25 -7.90 -5.47 -19.89
CA ILE A 25 -8.67 -6.23 -20.89
C ILE A 25 -9.54 -5.29 -21.72
N LYS A 26 -10.30 -4.40 -21.05
CA LYS A 26 -11.26 -3.51 -21.72
C LYS A 26 -10.60 -2.46 -22.62
N ASN A 27 -9.40 -2.01 -22.25
CA ASN A 27 -8.69 -0.94 -22.97
C ASN A 27 -7.54 -1.46 -23.83
N TRP A 28 -7.46 -2.78 -24.04
CA TRP A 28 -6.46 -3.36 -24.92
C TRP A 28 -6.80 -3.09 -26.38
N ASN A 29 -5.89 -2.40 -27.07
CA ASN A 29 -5.92 -2.18 -28.50
C ASN A 29 -5.12 -3.26 -29.21
N HIS A 30 -5.82 -4.21 -29.84
CA HIS A 30 -5.21 -5.31 -30.62
C HIS A 30 -4.54 -4.85 -31.91
N SER A 31 -4.84 -3.64 -32.40
CA SER A 31 -4.24 -3.04 -33.60
C SER A 31 -3.08 -2.10 -33.27
N SER A 32 -2.65 -2.04 -32.01
CA SER A 32 -1.51 -1.23 -31.58
C SER A 32 -0.21 -1.74 -32.23
N THR A 33 0.64 -0.81 -32.69
CA THR A 33 2.00 -1.12 -33.15
C THR A 33 2.99 -1.24 -31.99
N ASP A 34 2.60 -0.86 -30.78
CA ASP A 34 3.45 -0.95 -29.59
C ASP A 34 3.72 -2.40 -29.20
N ALA A 35 4.87 -2.65 -28.57
CA ALA A 35 5.08 -3.93 -27.91
C ALA A 35 4.03 -4.14 -26.80
N PRO A 36 3.48 -5.36 -26.60
CA PRO A 36 2.48 -5.62 -25.56
C PRO A 36 2.87 -5.13 -24.17
N SER A 37 4.14 -5.27 -23.79
CA SER A 37 4.65 -4.79 -22.50
C SER A 37 4.58 -3.26 -22.35
N GLN A 38 4.85 -2.51 -23.43
CA GLN A 38 4.79 -1.05 -23.43
C GLN A 38 3.34 -0.56 -23.33
N GLN A 39 2.44 -1.18 -24.10
CA GLN A 39 1.02 -0.88 -24.03
C GLN A 39 0.45 -1.16 -22.64
N ARG A 40 0.80 -2.31 -22.06
CA ARG A 40 0.40 -2.67 -20.70
C ARG A 40 0.85 -1.63 -19.69
N ARG A 41 2.14 -1.26 -19.70
CA ARG A 41 2.68 -0.25 -18.79
C ARG A 41 1.94 1.08 -18.92
N ARG A 42 1.67 1.55 -20.15
CA ARG A 42 0.89 2.77 -20.38
C ARG A 42 -0.52 2.66 -19.79
N LEU A 43 -1.19 1.52 -19.96
CA LEU A 43 -2.52 1.31 -19.41
C LEU A 43 -2.51 1.25 -17.88
N ILE A 44 -1.48 0.68 -17.24
CA ILE A 44 -1.33 0.68 -15.78
C ILE A 44 -1.21 2.12 -15.25
N TYR A 45 -0.36 2.95 -15.86
CA TYR A 45 -0.26 4.37 -15.46
C TYR A 45 -1.57 5.13 -15.67
N ARG A 46 -2.25 4.92 -16.81
CA ARG A 46 -3.58 5.51 -17.03
C ARG A 46 -4.62 5.02 -16.02
N PHE A 47 -4.53 3.78 -15.58
CA PHE A 47 -5.38 3.27 -14.51
C PHE A 47 -5.12 4.04 -13.21
N LEU A 48 -3.85 4.25 -12.84
CA LEU A 48 -3.43 5.00 -11.65
C LEU A 48 -3.86 6.47 -11.65
N GLU A 49 -4.00 7.08 -12.82
CA GLU A 49 -4.47 8.47 -12.99
C GLU A 49 -5.99 8.63 -12.86
N ARG A 50 -6.77 7.54 -12.77
CA ARG A 50 -8.24 7.63 -12.75
C ARG A 50 -8.80 7.99 -11.39
N ASP A 51 -9.65 9.01 -11.38
CA ASP A 51 -10.31 9.49 -10.17
C ASP A 51 -11.30 8.47 -9.55
N GLU A 52 -12.06 7.79 -10.41
CA GLU A 52 -13.08 6.81 -10.00
C GLU A 52 -12.86 5.46 -10.67
N ILE A 53 -13.02 4.41 -9.87
CA ILE A 53 -13.23 3.06 -10.37
C ILE A 53 -14.74 2.94 -10.59
N THR A 54 -15.15 2.91 -11.86
CA THR A 54 -16.54 2.67 -12.24
C THR A 54 -17.03 1.39 -11.56
N GLU A 55 -18.28 1.37 -11.06
CA GLU A 55 -18.85 0.23 -10.31
C GLU A 55 -18.63 -1.14 -10.98
N GLU A 56 -18.50 -1.15 -12.31
CA GLU A 56 -18.15 -2.30 -13.16
C GLU A 56 -16.77 -2.93 -12.91
N PHE A 57 -15.95 -2.35 -12.03
CA PHE A 57 -14.59 -2.82 -11.73
C PHE A 57 -14.41 -3.11 -10.23
N LEU A 58 -15.48 -3.01 -9.43
CA LEU A 58 -15.42 -3.33 -8.01
C LEU A 58 -15.07 -4.81 -7.81
N LEU A 59 -14.34 -5.08 -6.73
CA LEU A 59 -14.04 -6.43 -6.30
C LEU A 59 -15.35 -7.14 -5.93
N ASP A 60 -15.74 -8.07 -6.79
CA ASP A 60 -16.83 -9.01 -6.55
C ASP A 60 -16.28 -10.45 -6.67
N GLU A 61 -16.97 -11.43 -6.10
CA GLU A 61 -16.55 -12.84 -6.15
C GLU A 61 -16.44 -13.35 -7.60
N ARG A 62 -17.12 -12.68 -8.54
CA ARG A 62 -17.01 -12.95 -9.97
C ARG A 62 -16.61 -11.71 -10.74
N PRO A 63 -15.63 -11.83 -11.65
CA PRO A 63 -15.25 -10.70 -12.50
C PRO A 63 -16.44 -10.29 -13.38
N PRO A 64 -16.74 -8.98 -13.51
CA PRO A 64 -17.85 -8.49 -14.34
C PRO A 64 -17.78 -8.97 -15.80
N ARG A 65 -16.56 -9.17 -16.31
CA ARG A 65 -16.26 -9.89 -17.55
C ARG A 65 -15.22 -10.96 -17.30
N MET A 66 -15.54 -12.22 -17.62
CA MET A 66 -14.53 -13.28 -17.63
C MET A 66 -13.56 -13.06 -18.81
N PRO A 67 -12.24 -13.02 -18.58
CA PRO A 67 -11.29 -12.93 -19.66
C PRO A 67 -11.27 -14.21 -20.49
N THR A 68 -11.11 -14.04 -21.80
CA THR A 68 -10.88 -15.12 -22.77
C THR A 68 -9.48 -15.72 -22.61
N PRO A 69 -9.24 -16.97 -23.04
CA PRO A 69 -7.91 -17.58 -23.02
C PRO A 69 -6.85 -16.74 -23.75
N GLU A 70 -7.23 -16.09 -24.86
CA GLU A 70 -6.38 -15.19 -25.63
C GLU A 70 -6.00 -13.94 -24.82
N GLU A 71 -6.97 -13.30 -24.14
CA GLU A 71 -6.71 -12.16 -23.27
C GLU A 71 -5.82 -12.55 -22.08
N ILE A 72 -6.03 -13.72 -21.48
CA ILE A 72 -5.17 -14.22 -20.39
C ILE A 72 -3.74 -14.39 -20.90
N SER A 73 -3.55 -15.13 -22.00
CA SER A 73 -2.22 -15.45 -22.52
C SER A 73 -1.44 -14.23 -23.04
N LEU A 74 -2.13 -13.24 -23.62
CA LEU A 74 -1.50 -12.06 -24.21
C LEU A 74 -1.34 -10.91 -23.20
N ILE A 75 -2.36 -10.65 -22.39
CA ILE A 75 -2.48 -9.43 -21.60
C ILE A 75 -2.04 -9.67 -20.16
N LEU A 76 -2.64 -10.67 -19.47
CA LEU A 76 -2.54 -10.83 -18.02
C LEU A 76 -1.39 -11.74 -17.57
N HIS A 77 -1.27 -12.91 -18.18
CA HIS A 77 -0.27 -13.90 -17.81
C HIS A 77 1.17 -13.38 -17.99
N PRO A 78 1.53 -12.67 -19.08
CA PRO A 78 2.89 -12.13 -19.22
C PRO A 78 3.16 -10.91 -18.33
N TRP A 79 2.19 -10.46 -17.54
CA TRP A 79 2.36 -9.39 -16.55
C TRP A 79 2.62 -9.95 -15.15
N ARG A 80 1.75 -10.87 -14.72
CA ARG A 80 1.80 -11.50 -13.40
C ARG A 80 1.51 -12.99 -13.54
N SER A 81 2.48 -13.75 -14.05
CA SER A 81 2.35 -15.21 -14.11
C SER A 81 2.40 -15.86 -12.73
N ASP A 82 3.01 -15.18 -11.75
CA ASP A 82 3.21 -15.70 -10.41
C ASP A 82 1.93 -15.63 -9.56
N ASN A 83 1.48 -16.79 -9.08
CA ASN A 83 0.29 -16.92 -8.24
C ASN A 83 0.43 -16.24 -6.88
N VAL A 84 1.64 -16.16 -6.32
CA VAL A 84 1.95 -15.45 -5.07
C VAL A 84 1.66 -13.97 -5.25
N ILE A 85 2.22 -13.37 -6.29
CA ILE A 85 2.03 -11.94 -6.58
C ILE A 85 0.56 -11.62 -6.86
N ARG A 86 -0.14 -12.49 -7.58
CA ARG A 86 -1.58 -12.34 -7.81
C ARG A 86 -2.39 -12.39 -6.51
N ARG A 87 -2.05 -13.28 -5.57
CA ARG A 87 -2.68 -13.31 -4.23
C ARG A 87 -2.37 -12.05 -3.44
N LYS A 88 -1.11 -11.59 -3.43
CA LYS A 88 -0.72 -10.35 -2.76
C LYS A 88 -1.53 -9.16 -3.27
N ALA A 89 -1.63 -9.01 -4.59
CA ALA A 89 -2.45 -7.98 -5.23
C ALA A 89 -3.94 -8.07 -4.84
N TYR A 90 -4.50 -9.28 -4.79
CA TYR A 90 -5.89 -9.48 -4.40
C TYR A 90 -6.20 -9.04 -2.97
N TYR A 91 -5.36 -9.40 -2.00
CA TYR A 91 -5.58 -8.95 -0.62
C TYR A 91 -5.30 -7.46 -0.44
N MET A 92 -4.25 -6.94 -1.08
CA MET A 92 -3.93 -5.51 -1.07
C MET A 92 -5.03 -4.64 -1.69
N SER A 93 -5.78 -5.18 -2.66
CA SER A 93 -6.90 -4.46 -3.24
C SER A 93 -8.12 -4.34 -2.32
N LYS A 94 -8.17 -5.08 -1.20
CA LYS A 94 -9.31 -5.11 -0.26
C LYS A 94 -9.14 -4.21 0.95
N ASP A 95 -7.90 -3.92 1.33
CA ASP A 95 -7.60 -3.20 2.57
C ASP A 95 -6.44 -2.22 2.38
N SER A 96 -6.55 -1.07 3.04
CA SER A 96 -5.53 -0.04 3.08
C SER A 96 -4.60 -0.32 4.25
N VAL A 97 -3.42 -0.89 3.98
CA VAL A 97 -2.43 -1.20 5.02
C VAL A 97 -1.08 -0.57 4.72
N LEU A 98 -0.22 -0.54 5.73
CA LEU A 98 1.21 -0.26 5.57
C LEU A 98 1.81 -1.28 4.61
N VAL A 99 2.58 -0.87 3.60
CA VAL A 99 3.28 -1.77 2.68
C VAL A 99 4.76 -1.76 2.98
N PHE A 100 5.38 -2.93 3.14
CA PHE A 100 6.84 -3.05 3.19
C PHE A 100 7.38 -3.38 1.80
N LEU A 101 8.35 -2.61 1.34
CA LEU A 101 8.97 -2.77 0.03
C LEU A 101 10.49 -2.83 0.16
N ARG A 102 11.08 -3.98 -0.15
CA ARG A 102 12.53 -4.10 -0.29
C ARG A 102 12.95 -3.73 -1.70
N THR A 103 13.88 -2.79 -1.83
CA THR A 103 14.39 -2.33 -3.13
C THR A 103 15.88 -2.60 -3.33
N HIS A 104 16.57 -3.03 -2.28
CA HIS A 104 17.98 -3.41 -2.31
C HIS A 104 18.17 -4.81 -1.74
N TYR A 105 18.97 -5.62 -2.43
CA TYR A 105 19.15 -7.03 -2.11
C TYR A 105 20.64 -7.36 -2.02
N ASP A 106 21.06 -7.72 -0.81
CA ASP A 106 22.34 -8.33 -0.49
C ASP A 106 22.01 -9.60 0.34
N PRO A 107 22.52 -10.79 0.00
CA PRO A 107 22.28 -12.01 0.76
C PRO A 107 22.61 -11.90 2.25
N GLU A 108 23.58 -11.07 2.63
CA GLU A 108 23.98 -10.88 4.04
C GLU A 108 22.93 -10.11 4.86
N ASP A 109 22.04 -9.39 4.18
CA ASP A 109 21.01 -8.55 4.81
C ASP A 109 19.67 -9.27 5.01
N ASP A 110 19.53 -10.53 4.54
CA ASP A 110 18.26 -11.28 4.65
C ASP A 110 17.83 -11.48 6.11
N GLY A 111 18.78 -11.60 7.04
CA GLY A 111 18.50 -11.68 8.48
C GLY A 111 17.83 -10.41 9.02
N LYS A 112 18.29 -9.23 8.59
CA LYS A 112 17.71 -7.94 9.02
C LYS A 112 16.29 -7.76 8.53
N VAL A 113 16.00 -8.22 7.31
CA VAL A 113 14.63 -8.15 6.77
C VAL A 113 13.68 -8.99 7.61
N ASN A 114 14.12 -10.17 8.06
CA ASN A 114 13.31 -11.01 8.93
C ASN A 114 13.06 -10.36 10.30
N GLU A 115 14.09 -9.74 10.89
CA GLU A 115 13.95 -8.94 12.12
C GLU A 115 12.92 -7.83 11.94
N TRP A 116 13.03 -7.04 10.86
CA TRP A 116 12.11 -5.94 10.58
C TRP A 116 10.69 -6.41 10.31
N VAL A 117 10.47 -7.47 9.55
CA VAL A 117 9.12 -7.85 9.12
C VAL A 117 8.41 -8.72 10.16
N TYR A 118 9.12 -9.67 10.78
CA TYR A 118 8.50 -10.71 11.61
C TYR A 118 8.76 -10.55 13.10
N GLU A 119 9.93 -10.07 13.52
CA GLU A 119 10.25 -9.98 14.95
C GLU A 119 9.72 -8.72 15.61
N THR A 120 9.55 -7.65 14.82
CA THR A 120 9.04 -6.39 15.35
C THR A 120 7.52 -6.26 15.29
N ASP A 121 6.76 -7.21 14.73
CA ASP A 121 5.31 -7.11 14.55
C ASP A 121 4.88 -5.84 13.75
N LEU A 122 5.67 -5.45 12.72
CA LEU A 122 5.28 -4.36 11.80
C LEU A 122 3.92 -4.61 11.12
N PHE A 123 3.57 -5.88 10.98
CA PHE A 123 2.36 -6.36 10.35
C PHE A 123 1.51 -7.11 11.36
N GLU A 124 0.18 -7.00 11.26
CA GLU A 124 -0.69 -8.00 11.89
C GLU A 124 -0.33 -9.39 11.34
N ASP A 125 -0.42 -10.43 12.18
CA ASP A 125 -0.04 -11.83 11.88
C ASP A 125 -0.58 -12.39 10.54
N ASN A 126 -1.57 -11.74 9.92
CA ASN A 126 -2.20 -12.12 8.65
C ASN A 126 -1.92 -11.17 7.47
N SER A 127 -1.01 -10.21 7.58
CA SER A 127 -0.72 -9.20 6.52
C SER A 127 0.50 -9.54 5.66
N TRP A 128 0.83 -10.83 5.52
CA TRP A 128 1.95 -11.33 4.70
C TRP A 128 1.96 -10.77 3.26
N TRP A 129 0.78 -10.47 2.73
CA TRP A 129 0.57 -9.93 1.39
C TRP A 129 1.05 -8.48 1.22
N ALA A 130 1.25 -7.75 2.31
CA ALA A 130 1.78 -6.38 2.31
C ALA A 130 3.32 -6.32 2.35
N CYS A 131 3.99 -7.48 2.50
CA CYS A 131 5.44 -7.59 2.39
C CYS A 131 5.87 -7.90 0.95
N LEU A 132 6.54 -6.95 0.29
CA LEU A 132 7.07 -7.06 -1.06
C LEU A 132 8.60 -7.26 -1.02
N ASN A 133 9.03 -8.52 -0.91
CA ASN A 133 10.42 -8.93 -0.73
C ASN A 133 10.84 -10.01 -1.75
N ASP A 134 10.80 -9.69 -3.04
CA ASP A 134 11.26 -10.57 -4.13
C ASP A 134 12.31 -9.84 -5.00
N PRO A 135 13.57 -10.29 -5.05
CA PRO A 135 14.64 -9.63 -5.80
C PRO A 135 14.41 -9.59 -7.31
N HIS A 136 13.67 -10.55 -7.86
CA HIS A 136 13.39 -10.61 -9.30
C HIS A 136 12.34 -9.59 -9.73
N LEU A 137 11.52 -9.14 -8.79
CA LEU A 137 10.41 -8.23 -9.05
C LEU A 137 10.68 -6.82 -8.56
N PHE A 138 11.25 -6.66 -7.36
CA PHE A 138 11.26 -5.38 -6.65
C PHE A 138 12.64 -4.74 -6.48
N ASN A 139 13.69 -5.30 -7.09
CA ASN A 139 15.04 -4.73 -7.08
C ASN A 139 15.15 -3.49 -7.98
N PHE A 140 14.49 -2.41 -7.55
CA PHE A 140 14.40 -1.15 -8.28
C PHE A 140 15.44 -0.11 -7.86
N GLY A 141 16.19 -0.38 -6.77
CA GLY A 141 17.05 0.62 -6.14
C GLY A 141 16.25 1.88 -5.78
N SER A 142 16.72 3.05 -6.23
CA SER A 142 16.05 4.33 -5.97
C SER A 142 14.69 4.48 -6.65
N ASN A 143 14.42 3.71 -7.71
CA ASN A 143 13.23 3.86 -8.55
C ASN A 143 12.03 3.05 -8.04
N TRP A 144 11.75 3.16 -6.74
CA TRP A 144 10.73 2.38 -6.04
C TRP A 144 9.33 2.48 -6.68
N GLN A 145 8.99 3.61 -7.32
CA GLN A 145 7.71 3.84 -8.01
C GLN A 145 7.43 2.80 -9.11
N ARG A 146 8.46 2.10 -9.60
CA ARG A 146 8.27 0.96 -10.51
C ARG A 146 7.49 -0.19 -9.88
N VAL A 147 7.34 -0.22 -8.56
CA VAL A 147 6.42 -1.13 -7.86
C VAL A 147 5.02 -1.04 -8.44
N TYR A 148 4.56 0.15 -8.86
CA TYR A 148 3.25 0.32 -9.47
C TYR A 148 3.10 -0.34 -10.85
N GLU A 149 4.20 -0.64 -11.55
CA GLU A 149 4.15 -1.41 -12.79
C GLU A 149 3.79 -2.88 -12.53
N ILE A 150 4.02 -3.38 -11.31
CA ILE A 150 3.78 -4.77 -10.89
C ILE A 150 2.56 -4.85 -9.97
N MET A 151 2.48 -3.95 -8.99
CA MET A 151 1.53 -3.87 -7.89
C MET A 151 0.91 -2.46 -7.80
N PRO A 152 0.14 -1.98 -8.80
CA PRO A 152 -0.64 -0.75 -8.72
C PRO A 152 -1.56 -0.67 -7.50
N GLU A 153 -1.91 -1.80 -6.89
CA GLU A 153 -2.69 -1.90 -5.66
C GLU A 153 -2.00 -1.23 -4.46
N VAL A 154 -0.66 -1.04 -4.51
CA VAL A 154 0.11 -0.28 -3.50
C VAL A 154 -0.33 1.19 -3.41
N ALA A 155 -0.93 1.74 -4.48
CA ALA A 155 -1.44 3.11 -4.47
C ALA A 155 -2.68 3.29 -3.57
N SER A 156 -3.25 2.18 -3.07
CA SER A 156 -4.44 2.13 -2.22
C SER A 156 -5.72 2.70 -2.83
N PHE A 157 -6.87 2.29 -2.28
CA PHE A 157 -8.19 2.84 -2.58
C PHE A 157 -8.75 3.40 -1.27
N VAL A 158 -9.04 4.70 -1.24
CA VAL A 158 -9.53 5.37 -0.04
C VAL A 158 -10.97 4.94 0.29
N ASP A 159 -11.73 4.53 -0.72
CA ASP A 159 -13.00 3.81 -0.60
C ASP A 159 -13.13 2.85 -1.78
N ARG A 160 -13.86 1.73 -1.66
CA ARG A 160 -13.91 0.67 -2.69
C ARG A 160 -14.30 1.20 -4.08
N THR A 161 -14.99 2.33 -4.14
CA THR A 161 -15.49 3.01 -5.35
C THR A 161 -14.64 4.22 -5.79
N GLN A 162 -13.80 4.79 -4.92
CA GLN A 162 -13.11 6.06 -5.16
C GLN A 162 -11.62 5.97 -4.80
N ARG A 163 -10.76 6.38 -5.75
CA ARG A 163 -9.33 6.54 -5.45
C ARG A 163 -9.06 7.80 -4.64
N PHE A 164 -9.82 8.85 -4.88
CA PHE A 164 -9.64 10.17 -4.30
C PHE A 164 -10.79 10.42 -3.33
N ALA A 165 -10.49 10.78 -2.09
CA ALA A 165 -11.57 11.15 -1.18
C ALA A 165 -12.13 12.52 -1.58
N PRO A 166 -13.46 12.69 -1.61
CA PRO A 166 -14.07 13.99 -1.42
C PRO A 166 -13.88 14.34 0.06
N SER A 167 -12.78 15.02 0.38
CA SER A 167 -12.41 15.55 1.71
C SER A 167 -13.24 15.02 2.89
N ARG A 168 -12.99 13.78 3.34
CA ARG A 168 -13.25 13.31 4.72
C ARG A 168 -12.88 11.84 4.96
N GLU A 169 -11.99 11.68 5.94
CA GLU A 169 -11.88 10.64 6.98
C GLU A 169 -11.67 9.16 6.56
N LEU A 170 -10.43 8.71 6.69
CA LEU A 170 -10.04 7.29 6.71
C LEU A 170 -10.63 6.58 7.94
N HIS A 171 -11.58 5.66 7.72
CA HIS A 171 -12.20 4.88 8.79
C HIS A 171 -11.57 3.50 9.05
N CYS A 172 -10.63 3.03 8.21
CA CYS A 172 -10.16 1.63 8.27
C CYS A 172 -9.05 1.38 9.31
N PHE A 173 -8.11 2.31 9.54
CA PHE A 173 -7.06 2.12 10.55
C PHE A 173 -7.60 2.04 11.99
N ARG A 174 -8.78 2.64 12.26
CA ARG A 174 -9.37 2.69 13.59
C ARG A 174 -10.03 1.40 14.06
N ALA A 175 -10.51 0.56 13.14
CA ALA A 175 -11.28 -0.63 13.52
C ALA A 175 -10.38 -1.74 14.08
N SER A 176 -9.15 -1.86 13.57
CA SER A 176 -8.20 -2.91 13.95
C SER A 176 -7.55 -2.69 15.32
N LEU A 177 -7.49 -1.43 15.80
CA LEU A 177 -6.82 -1.06 17.04
C LEU A 177 -7.72 -1.07 18.30
N LYS A 178 -9.05 -1.25 18.17
CA LYS A 178 -10.00 -1.25 19.30
C LYS A 178 -10.08 -2.59 20.07
N LYS A 179 -9.02 -3.39 20.12
CA LYS A 179 -9.01 -4.64 20.91
C LYS A 179 -8.49 -4.53 22.34
N ASN A 180 -8.03 -3.37 22.80
CA ASN A 180 -7.66 -3.17 24.20
C ASN A 180 -8.39 -1.97 24.83
N PRO A 181 -9.19 -2.16 25.90
CA PRO A 181 -9.72 -1.03 26.66
C PRO A 181 -8.59 -0.40 27.50
N PRO A 182 -8.54 0.92 27.65
CA PRO A 182 -7.55 1.56 28.51
C PRO A 182 -7.86 1.27 29.99
N THR A 183 -6.89 0.71 30.69
CA THR A 183 -6.90 0.61 32.16
C THR A 183 -6.81 2.02 32.74
N LYS A 184 -7.65 2.29 33.74
CA LYS A 184 -7.70 3.56 34.47
C LYS A 184 -6.35 3.79 35.17
N GLU A 185 -5.55 4.74 34.69
CA GLU A 185 -4.67 5.58 35.51
C GLU A 185 -3.87 6.52 34.60
N GLN A 186 -4.34 7.77 34.47
CA GLN A 186 -3.53 8.98 34.31
C GLN A 186 -4.46 10.19 34.15
N LYS A 187 -5.21 10.47 35.22
CA LYS A 187 -5.85 11.78 35.44
C LYS A 187 -4.95 12.58 36.38
N ALA A 188 -3.95 13.27 35.86
CA ALA A 188 -3.32 14.42 36.52
C ALA A 188 -2.22 15.03 35.63
N ALA A 189 -2.61 15.92 34.71
CA ALA A 189 -1.77 17.01 34.18
C ALA A 189 -2.56 17.85 33.17
N HIS A 190 -3.78 18.28 33.52
CA HIS A 190 -4.52 19.29 32.77
C HIS A 190 -4.36 20.64 33.47
N GLU A 191 -3.17 21.23 33.39
CA GLU A 191 -2.99 22.64 33.80
C GLU A 191 -1.68 23.25 33.28
N CYS A 192 -1.46 23.26 31.96
CA CYS A 192 -0.55 24.24 31.33
C CYS A 192 -0.76 24.34 29.82
N ILE A 193 -2.00 24.36 29.34
CA ILE A 193 -2.34 24.54 27.92
C ILE A 193 -3.27 25.75 27.84
N ASP A 194 -2.75 26.98 27.87
CA ASP A 194 -3.62 28.10 27.47
C ASP A 194 -2.96 29.39 26.96
N LYS A 195 -1.64 29.44 26.74
CA LYS A 195 -1.00 30.68 26.26
C LYS A 195 -0.12 30.59 25.01
N ARG A 196 0.05 29.40 24.42
CA ARG A 196 0.79 29.25 23.14
C ARG A 196 -0.11 29.01 21.92
N ARG A 197 -1.42 28.81 22.14
CA ARG A 197 -2.39 28.40 21.13
C ARG A 197 -2.79 29.51 20.13
N LYS A 198 -2.59 30.79 20.46
CA LYS A 198 -3.09 31.90 19.62
C LYS A 198 -2.20 32.34 18.45
N MET A 199 -1.04 31.70 18.23
CA MET A 199 -0.17 32.02 17.08
C MET A 199 0.10 30.83 16.13
N SER A 200 -0.47 29.65 16.41
CA SER A 200 -0.31 28.43 15.58
C SER A 200 -1.54 28.15 14.69
N GLU A 201 -2.72 28.68 15.08
CA GLU A 201 -4.01 28.37 14.45
C GLU A 201 -4.15 28.89 13.00
N GLU A 202 -3.38 29.90 12.57
CA GLU A 202 -3.41 30.36 11.17
C GLU A 202 -2.56 29.49 10.22
N SER A 203 -1.49 28.86 10.72
CA SER A 203 -0.67 27.90 9.97
C SER A 203 -1.22 26.47 10.00
N GLU A 204 -1.94 26.09 11.06
CA GLU A 204 -2.58 24.78 11.19
C GLU A 204 -3.83 24.63 10.31
N ASN A 205 -4.50 25.72 9.93
CA ASN A 205 -5.68 25.67 9.07
C ASN A 205 -5.38 25.30 7.60
N ARG A 206 -4.12 25.34 7.14
CA ARG A 206 -3.74 24.86 5.79
C ARG A 206 -3.41 23.36 5.74
N LEU A 207 -3.23 22.72 6.90
CA LEU A 207 -2.79 21.33 7.02
C LEU A 207 -3.95 20.34 7.18
N ARG A 208 -5.19 20.82 7.30
CA ARG A 208 -6.39 19.98 7.50
C ARG A 208 -6.91 19.28 6.24
N ASP A 209 -6.36 19.60 5.07
CA ASP A 209 -6.85 19.06 3.78
C ASP A 209 -5.92 18.02 3.14
N ILE A 210 -4.90 17.54 3.86
CA ILE A 210 -3.99 16.54 3.31
C ILE A 210 -4.54 15.13 3.58
N ASN A 211 -5.14 14.53 2.55
CA ASN A 211 -5.64 13.16 2.58
C ASN A 211 -4.50 12.17 2.30
N ILE A 212 -4.08 11.39 3.30
CA ILE A 212 -3.07 10.34 3.12
C ILE A 212 -3.78 9.07 2.66
N ALA A 213 -3.48 8.57 1.47
CA ALA A 213 -4.10 7.37 0.91
C ALA A 213 -3.31 6.09 1.19
N ALA A 214 -1.97 6.19 1.28
CA ALA A 214 -1.11 5.03 1.42
C ALA A 214 0.13 5.32 2.28
N TYR A 215 0.62 4.27 2.95
CA TYR A 215 1.87 4.26 3.70
C TYR A 215 2.79 3.16 3.15
N ILE A 216 4.01 3.53 2.78
CA ILE A 216 5.01 2.58 2.28
C ILE A 216 6.28 2.72 3.13
N VAL A 217 6.76 1.61 3.67
CA VAL A 217 8.06 1.49 4.33
C VAL A 217 9.01 0.82 3.36
N ILE A 218 10.11 1.50 3.02
CA ILE A 218 11.08 1.04 2.04
C ILE A 218 12.38 0.64 2.74
N ALA A 219 12.80 -0.61 2.51
CA ALA A 219 14.14 -1.10 2.79
C ALA A 219 15.02 -0.90 1.55
N ASP A 220 15.63 0.28 1.46
CA ASP A 220 16.60 0.63 0.43
C ASP A 220 18.04 0.44 0.92
N GLN A 221 19.02 0.72 0.05
CA GLN A 221 20.43 0.54 0.40
C GLN A 221 20.85 1.35 1.65
N GLU A 222 20.26 2.52 1.87
CA GLU A 222 20.56 3.35 3.03
C GLU A 222 19.97 2.76 4.31
N ALA A 223 18.80 2.11 4.24
CA ALA A 223 18.22 1.42 5.39
C ALA A 223 19.15 0.32 5.92
N PHE A 224 19.76 -0.47 5.04
CA PHE A 224 20.71 -1.52 5.45
C PHE A 224 22.02 -0.99 6.04
N ARG A 225 22.42 0.24 5.67
CA ARG A 225 23.61 0.93 6.19
C ARG A 225 23.36 1.65 7.51
N SER A 226 22.20 2.28 7.65
CA SER A 226 21.86 3.15 8.79
C SER A 226 21.03 2.45 9.87
N GLY A 227 20.36 1.35 9.51
CA GLY A 227 19.33 0.72 10.33
C GLY A 227 17.97 1.43 10.26
N LEU A 228 17.83 2.50 9.46
CA LEU A 228 16.61 3.31 9.41
C LEU A 228 15.83 3.10 8.11
N LEU A 229 14.61 2.58 8.24
CA LEU A 229 13.70 2.38 7.13
C LEU A 229 13.16 3.71 6.61
N ARG A 230 12.86 3.79 5.31
CA ARG A 230 12.29 5.00 4.69
C ARG A 230 10.78 4.90 4.66
N LEU A 231 10.09 5.65 5.50
CA LEU A 231 8.62 5.74 5.51
C LEU A 231 8.17 6.88 4.58
N LEU A 232 7.29 6.52 3.64
CA LEU A 232 6.60 7.43 2.74
C LEU A 232 5.11 7.49 3.11
N CYS A 233 4.58 8.71 3.24
CA CYS A 233 3.16 8.97 3.30
C CYS A 233 2.75 9.59 1.96
N LEU A 234 1.81 8.94 1.27
CA LEU A 234 1.38 9.31 -0.07
C LEU A 234 -0.04 9.86 -0.07
N ASP A 235 -0.30 10.87 -0.88
CA ASP A 235 -1.67 11.28 -1.18
C ASP A 235 -2.34 10.28 -2.14
N ASP A 236 -3.61 10.49 -2.42
CA ASP A 236 -4.39 9.72 -3.40
C ASP A 236 -3.85 9.82 -4.83
N ARG A 237 -3.03 10.84 -5.14
CA ARG A 237 -2.33 11.03 -6.42
C ARG A 237 -0.93 10.40 -6.43
N GLN A 238 -0.56 9.62 -5.41
CA GLN A 238 0.77 9.02 -5.23
C GLN A 238 1.89 10.05 -5.06
N ASN A 239 1.58 11.32 -4.76
CA ASN A 239 2.58 12.31 -4.40
C ASN A 239 3.07 12.05 -2.98
N ILE A 240 4.37 12.26 -2.78
CA ILE A 240 4.99 12.17 -1.46
C ILE A 240 4.60 13.41 -0.66
N ILE A 241 3.68 13.24 0.29
CA ILE A 241 3.33 14.27 1.28
C ILE A 241 4.45 14.37 2.31
N ARG A 242 4.98 13.21 2.72
CA ARG A 242 5.98 13.12 3.78
C ARG A 242 6.91 11.96 3.50
N GLU A 243 8.17 12.21 3.81
CA GLU A 243 9.23 11.23 3.77
C GLU A 243 10.06 11.38 5.04
N VAL A 244 10.26 10.28 5.76
CA VAL A 244 11.06 10.24 6.98
C VAL A 244 11.82 8.93 7.10
N ARG A 245 12.98 8.98 7.75
CA ARG A 245 13.74 7.81 8.17
C ARG A 245 13.30 7.45 9.59
N VAL A 246 12.89 6.20 9.80
CA VAL A 246 12.29 5.71 11.03
C VAL A 246 13.03 4.47 11.52
N ASP A 247 13.08 4.30 12.84
CA ASP A 247 13.55 3.06 13.42
C ASP A 247 12.57 1.93 13.10
N GLN A 248 13.03 0.69 13.21
CA GLN A 248 12.27 -0.53 12.96
C GLN A 248 11.14 -0.78 13.98
N LYS A 249 10.97 0.09 14.98
CA LYS A 249 9.95 -0.06 16.01
C LYS A 249 8.56 0.30 15.46
N PRO A 250 7.58 -0.61 15.46
CA PRO A 250 6.23 -0.31 14.98
C PRO A 250 5.58 0.79 15.78
N ALA A 251 5.90 0.94 17.07
CA ALA A 251 5.38 2.03 17.89
C ALA A 251 5.75 3.42 17.33
N GLU A 252 6.96 3.60 16.82
CA GLU A 252 7.38 4.89 16.24
C GLU A 252 6.71 5.13 14.88
N ILE A 253 6.63 4.09 14.04
CA ILE A 253 5.91 4.16 12.76
C ILE A 253 4.43 4.45 12.99
N THR A 254 3.82 3.77 13.95
CA THR A 254 2.42 3.90 14.34
C THR A 254 2.15 5.25 14.97
N GLU A 255 3.01 5.76 15.86
CA GLU A 255 2.88 7.12 16.39
C GLU A 255 2.97 8.17 15.29
N LEU A 256 3.88 8.02 14.32
CA LEU A 256 4.00 8.95 13.21
C LEU A 256 2.78 8.92 12.26
N ILE A 257 2.10 7.78 12.17
CA ILE A 257 0.82 7.63 11.48
C ILE A 257 -0.31 8.27 12.31
N LEU A 258 -0.37 8.01 13.63
CA LEU A 258 -1.45 8.45 14.54
C LEU A 258 -1.37 9.93 14.95
N GLN A 259 -0.18 10.53 15.05
CA GLN A 259 0.00 11.95 15.42
C GLN A 259 -0.64 12.94 14.42
N ARG A 260 -1.19 12.45 13.30
CA ARG A 260 -1.89 13.26 12.29
C ARG A 260 -3.37 12.96 12.10
N ASP A 261 -3.96 12.07 12.92
CA ASP A 261 -5.42 11.94 13.04
C ASP A 261 -5.91 12.56 14.37
N PRO A 262 -6.03 13.90 14.50
CA PRO A 262 -6.65 14.51 15.65
C PRO A 262 -8.18 14.43 15.49
N ILE A 263 -8.74 13.22 15.49
CA ILE A 263 -10.17 13.06 15.76
C ILE A 263 -10.28 12.13 16.98
N LEU A 264 -10.65 12.73 18.11
CA LEU A 264 -11.03 12.09 19.37
C LEU A 264 -9.88 11.60 20.25
N GLY A 265 -9.14 12.57 20.78
CA GLY A 265 -9.01 12.60 22.24
C GLY A 265 -10.33 13.11 22.83
N LEU A 266 -11.27 12.19 23.07
CA LEU A 266 -12.37 12.25 24.05
C LEU A 266 -13.09 10.90 24.09
#